data_AF-A0A957MCA6-F1
#
_entry.id   AF-A0A957MCA6-F1
#
_cell.length_a   1.000
_cell.length_b   1.000
_cell.length_c   1.000
_cell.angle_alpha   90.00
_cell.angle_beta   90.00
_cell.angle_gamma   90.00
#
_symmetry.space_group_name_H-M   'P 1'
#
loop_
_entity.id
_entity.type
_entity.pdbx_description
1 polymer ?
#
loop_
_entity_poly.entity_id
_entity_poly.type
_entity_poly.pdbx_seq_one_letter_code
_entity_poly.pdbx_strand_id
1 'polypeptide(L)'
;MNQFVELLVEHPLLLLFLVSTIGYFIGEIRIKGTGLGIAAVLFVGLAFGALNPELTLPPELISLGLVLFVYSVGLSSGPGFFASFSRSGLRDNLMVAGVLILAAVIVVVEYYLLGFKSSVAAGLYTGALTNTPALAQVITFVSTSPPANAAASIATEPVVGYSVAYPMGVLGPIFAILIMQRVWRINYKQDADQVRDMFPVEQDIYNRTVRVTNQAFVGRP
;
A
#
# COMPACT_ATOMS: atom_id res chain seq x y z
N MET A 1 1.43 -4.72 -33.42
CA MET A 1 1.68 -4.86 -31.97
C MET A 1 2.94 -4.12 -31.55
N ASN A 2 4.02 -4.15 -32.33
CA ASN A 2 5.29 -3.49 -32.01
C ASN A 2 5.21 -1.96 -31.91
N GLN A 3 4.55 -1.26 -32.86
CA GLN A 3 4.49 0.21 -32.85
C GLN A 3 3.82 0.81 -31.60
N PHE A 4 2.79 0.15 -31.06
CA PHE A 4 2.10 0.63 -29.86
C PHE A 4 2.97 0.45 -28.60
N VAL A 5 3.71 -0.66 -28.54
CA VAL A 5 4.63 -0.93 -27.44
C VAL A 5 5.83 0.00 -27.52
N GLU A 6 6.40 0.22 -28.71
CA GLU A 6 7.48 1.19 -28.96
C GLU A 6 7.08 2.60 -28.50
N LEU A 7 5.88 3.06 -28.86
CA LEU A 7 5.36 4.36 -28.41
C LEU A 7 5.30 4.48 -26.88
N LEU A 8 4.90 3.41 -26.19
CA LEU A 8 4.82 3.39 -24.72
C LEU A 8 6.21 3.37 -24.06
N VAL A 9 7.18 2.70 -24.68
CA VAL A 9 8.58 2.70 -24.23
C VAL A 9 9.21 4.09 -24.42
N GLU A 10 8.97 4.74 -25.56
CA GLU A 10 9.47 6.10 -25.84
C GLU A 10 8.81 7.18 -24.99
N HIS A 11 7.58 6.95 -24.51
CA HIS A 11 6.82 7.91 -23.70
C HIS A 11 6.37 7.33 -22.35
N PRO A 12 7.28 7.21 -21.35
CA PRO A 12 6.96 6.62 -20.05
C PRO A 12 5.86 7.33 -19.26
N LEU A 13 5.66 8.64 -19.48
CA LEU A 13 4.53 9.38 -18.88
C LEU A 13 3.19 8.90 -19.43
N LEU A 14 3.12 8.63 -20.74
CA LEU A 14 1.93 8.07 -21.37
C LEU A 14 1.63 6.68 -20.78
N LEU A 15 2.67 5.85 -20.62
CA LEU A 15 2.55 4.54 -19.95
C LEU A 15 1.99 4.70 -18.53
N LEU A 16 2.54 5.62 -17.72
CA LEU A 16 2.07 5.88 -16.36
C LEU A 16 0.59 6.25 -16.31
N PHE A 17 0.17 7.22 -17.13
CA PHE A 17 -1.23 7.66 -17.17
C PHE A 17 -2.17 6.58 -17.68
N LEU A 18 -1.76 5.81 -18.69
CA LEU A 18 -2.55 4.72 -19.26
C LEU A 18 -2.78 3.61 -18.22
N VAL A 19 -1.70 3.13 -17.60
CA VAL A 19 -1.75 2.09 -16.55
C VAL A 19 -2.59 2.58 -15.36
N SER A 20 -2.39 3.82 -14.93
CA SER A 20 -3.16 4.40 -13.81
C SER A 20 -4.65 4.52 -14.13
N THR A 21 -4.99 4.97 -15.33
CA THR A 21 -6.38 5.15 -15.77
C THR A 21 -7.11 3.81 -15.86
N ILE A 22 -6.50 2.83 -16.54
CA ILE A 22 -7.08 1.48 -16.68
C ILE A 22 -7.19 0.82 -15.30
N GLY A 23 -6.13 0.92 -14.49
CA GLY A 23 -6.08 0.38 -13.13
C GLY A 23 -7.15 0.95 -12.22
N TYR A 24 -7.31 2.28 -12.21
CA TYR A 24 -8.33 2.95 -11.42
C TYR A 24 -9.74 2.53 -11.87
N PHE A 25 -10.00 2.52 -13.18
CA PHE A 25 -11.28 2.11 -13.74
C PHE A 25 -11.64 0.67 -13.34
N ILE A 26 -10.69 -0.26 -13.46
CA ILE A 26 -10.88 -1.66 -13.02
C ILE A 26 -11.08 -1.74 -11.51
N GLY A 27 -10.33 -0.96 -10.74
CA GLY A 27 -10.40 -0.92 -9.28
C GLY A 27 -11.74 -0.43 -8.73
N GLU A 28 -12.43 0.44 -9.48
CA GLU A 28 -13.74 0.96 -9.13
C GLU A 28 -14.88 -0.04 -9.39
N ILE A 29 -14.65 -1.06 -10.22
CA ILE A 29 -15.63 -2.13 -10.46
C ILE A 29 -15.87 -2.90 -9.16
N ARG A 30 -17.08 -2.77 -8.61
CA ARG A 30 -17.50 -3.46 -7.39
C ARG A 30 -18.18 -4.78 -7.72
N ILE A 31 -17.68 -5.86 -7.14
CA ILE A 31 -18.33 -7.17 -7.19
C ILE A 31 -18.85 -7.48 -5.78
N LYS A 32 -20.17 -7.65 -5.63
CA LYS A 32 -20.84 -7.92 -4.34
C LYS A 32 -20.54 -6.88 -3.24
N GLY A 33 -20.36 -5.62 -3.62
CA GLY A 33 -20.11 -4.51 -2.70
C GLY A 33 -18.65 -4.29 -2.32
N THR A 34 -17.73 -5.18 -2.73
CA THR A 34 -16.28 -5.04 -2.54
C THR A 34 -15.59 -4.77 -3.88
N GLY A 35 -14.72 -3.77 -3.95
CA GLY A 35 -13.87 -3.48 -5.12
C GLY A 35 -12.39 -3.66 -4.76
N LEU A 36 -11.53 -3.84 -5.77
CA LEU A 36 -10.07 -3.89 -5.56
C LEU A 36 -9.50 -2.52 -5.16
N GLY A 37 -10.16 -1.43 -5.55
CA GLY A 37 -9.70 -0.07 -5.31
C GLY A 37 -8.36 0.21 -5.98
N ILE A 38 -7.52 1.02 -5.34
CA ILE A 38 -6.22 1.46 -5.86
C ILE A 38 -5.27 0.28 -6.12
N ALA A 39 -5.44 -0.86 -5.43
CA ALA A 39 -4.63 -2.05 -5.64
C ALA A 39 -4.69 -2.57 -7.09
N ALA A 40 -5.80 -2.35 -7.82
CA ALA A 40 -5.93 -2.72 -9.23
C ALA A 40 -4.87 -2.06 -10.14
N VAL A 41 -4.39 -0.86 -9.80
CA VAL A 41 -3.34 -0.17 -10.56
C VAL A 41 -2.04 -0.97 -10.58
N LEU A 42 -1.68 -1.61 -9.47
CA LEU A 42 -0.51 -2.49 -9.41
C LEU A 42 -0.65 -3.69 -10.37
N PHE A 43 -1.82 -4.34 -10.37
CA PHE A 43 -2.07 -5.51 -11.22
C PHE A 43 -2.03 -5.17 -12.71
N VAL A 44 -2.59 -4.02 -13.08
CA VAL A 44 -2.50 -3.52 -14.46
C VAL A 44 -1.05 -3.19 -14.80
N GLY A 45 -0.30 -2.55 -13.91
CA GLY A 45 1.14 -2.29 -14.10
C GLY A 45 1.93 -3.58 -14.30
N LEU A 46 1.65 -4.62 -13.51
CA LEU A 46 2.27 -5.93 -13.64
C LEU A 46 1.92 -6.60 -14.99
N ALA A 47 0.67 -6.49 -15.43
CA ALA A 47 0.24 -7.02 -16.72
C ALA A 47 0.98 -6.32 -17.86
N PHE A 48 1.12 -4.99 -17.82
CA PHE A 48 1.91 -4.24 -18.81
C PHE A 48 3.39 -4.61 -18.77
N GLY A 49 4.00 -4.70 -17.59
CA GLY A 49 5.40 -5.13 -17.44
C GLY A 49 5.65 -6.57 -17.91
N ALA A 50 4.64 -7.44 -17.83
CA ALA A 50 4.72 -8.81 -18.36
C ALA A 50 4.63 -8.87 -19.90
N LEU A 51 4.07 -7.86 -20.56
CA LEU A 51 3.98 -7.80 -22.02
C LEU A 51 5.33 -7.47 -22.67
N ASN A 52 6.08 -6.52 -22.10
CA ASN A 52 7.42 -6.19 -22.56
C ASN A 52 8.26 -5.67 -21.37
N PRO A 53 9.44 -6.27 -21.08
CA PRO A 53 10.35 -5.82 -20.02
C PRO A 53 10.82 -4.36 -20.13
N GLU A 54 10.75 -3.75 -21.32
CA GLU A 54 11.12 -2.34 -21.56
C GLU A 54 10.03 -1.35 -21.14
N LEU A 55 8.81 -1.82 -20.83
CA LEU A 55 7.72 -0.99 -20.31
C LEU A 55 7.95 -0.66 -18.84
N THR A 56 9.01 0.12 -18.58
CA THR A 56 9.40 0.57 -17.25
C THR A 56 9.28 2.07 -17.14
N LEU A 57 9.15 2.55 -15.90
CA LEU A 57 9.24 3.97 -15.62
C LEU A 57 10.68 4.37 -15.32
N PRO A 58 11.08 5.61 -15.69
CA PRO A 58 12.33 6.21 -15.24
C PRO A 58 12.49 6.16 -13.71
N PRO A 59 13.69 5.86 -13.19
CA PRO A 59 13.94 5.80 -11.74
C PRO A 59 13.56 7.07 -10.97
N GLU A 60 13.64 8.23 -11.63
CA GLU A 60 13.28 9.53 -11.07
C GLU A 60 11.78 9.62 -10.78
N LEU A 61 10.93 9.08 -11.66
CA LEU A 61 9.48 9.05 -11.45
C LEU A 61 9.08 8.10 -10.33
N ILE A 62 9.75 6.94 -10.24
CA ILE A 62 9.53 5.98 -9.16
C ILE A 62 9.90 6.63 -7.81
N SER A 63 11.05 7.30 -7.76
CA SER A 63 11.53 8.00 -6.56
C SER A 63 10.61 9.15 -6.18
N LEU A 64 10.15 9.94 -7.15
CA LEU A 64 9.18 11.01 -6.93
C LEU A 64 7.87 10.46 -6.35
N GLY A 65 7.32 9.39 -6.92
CA GLY A 65 6.12 8.75 -6.42
C GLY A 65 6.27 8.23 -4.98
N LEU A 66 7.41 7.62 -4.67
CA LEU A 66 7.73 7.14 -3.32
C LEU A 66 7.83 8.29 -2.32
N VAL A 67 8.50 9.39 -2.66
CA VAL A 67 8.63 10.58 -1.80
C VAL A 67 7.26 11.19 -1.52
N LEU A 68 6.43 11.36 -2.55
CA LEU A 68 5.07 11.87 -2.38
C LEU A 68 4.22 10.95 -1.50
N PHE A 69 4.30 9.63 -1.73
CA PHE A 69 3.59 8.64 -0.91
C PHE A 69 4.01 8.70 0.56
N VAL A 70 5.30 8.63 0.86
CA VAL A 70 5.82 8.67 2.24
C VAL A 70 5.48 10.00 2.91
N TYR A 71 5.57 11.11 2.19
CA TYR A 71 5.18 12.44 2.69
C TYR A 71 3.70 12.51 3.06
N SER A 72 2.80 12.07 2.15
CA SER A 72 1.35 12.06 2.40
C SER A 72 0.97 11.12 3.56
N VAL A 73 1.58 9.94 3.66
CA VAL A 73 1.38 9.02 4.79
C VAL A 73 1.87 9.65 6.09
N GLY A 74 3.05 10.28 6.08
CA GLY A 74 3.63 10.95 7.24
C GLY A 74 2.76 12.10 7.75
N LEU A 75 2.22 12.94 6.86
CA LEU A 75 1.31 14.03 7.23
C LEU A 75 -0.04 13.52 7.75
N SER A 76 -0.66 12.55 7.06
CA SER A 76 -1.98 12.03 7.44
C SER A 76 -1.94 11.23 8.74
N SER A 77 -0.88 10.46 8.96
CA SER A 77 -0.73 9.58 10.12
C SER A 77 -0.02 10.25 11.31
N GLY A 78 0.66 11.39 11.09
CA GLY A 78 1.46 12.09 12.09
C GLY A 78 0.70 12.43 13.38
N PRO A 79 -0.43 13.15 13.33
CA PRO A 79 -1.20 13.48 14.53
C PRO A 79 -1.69 12.24 15.30
N GLY A 80 -2.14 11.20 14.58
CA GLY A 80 -2.60 9.94 15.16
C GLY A 80 -1.48 9.14 15.84
N PHE A 81 -0.27 9.19 15.29
CA PHE A 81 0.91 8.54 15.87
C PHE A 81 1.27 9.10 17.26
N PHE A 82 1.35 10.44 17.38
CA PHE A 82 1.65 11.08 18.67
C PHE A 82 0.51 10.90 19.69
N ALA A 83 -0.74 10.95 19.24
CA ALA A 83 -1.90 10.68 20.09
C ALA A 83 -1.90 9.24 20.64
N SER A 84 -1.58 8.24 19.79
CA SER A 84 -1.52 6.83 20.16
C SER A 84 -0.45 6.54 21.23
N PHE A 85 0.71 7.20 21.15
CA PHE A 85 1.81 7.00 22.10
C PHE A 85 1.43 7.31 23.56
N SER A 86 0.42 8.17 23.77
CA SER A 86 0.01 8.63 25.11
C SER A 86 -0.92 7.68 25.87
N ARG A 87 -1.65 6.77 25.19
CA ARG A 87 -2.68 5.92 25.83
C ARG A 87 -2.42 4.42 25.73
N SER A 88 -1.88 3.93 24.61
CA SER A 88 -1.68 2.50 24.35
C SER A 88 -0.49 2.17 23.43
N GLY A 89 0.24 3.18 22.93
CA GLY A 89 1.14 3.02 21.79
C GLY A 89 2.25 2.00 21.97
N LEU A 90 2.74 1.75 23.19
CA LEU A 90 3.74 0.70 23.42
C LEU A 90 3.17 -0.70 23.15
N ARG A 91 1.96 -0.99 23.61
CA ARG A 91 1.30 -2.29 23.39
C ARG A 91 1.06 -2.51 21.90
N ASP A 92 0.56 -1.49 21.21
CA ASP A 92 0.24 -1.58 19.79
C ASP A 92 1.52 -1.73 18.95
N ASN A 93 2.58 -0.97 19.26
CA ASN A 93 3.87 -1.10 18.60
C ASN A 93 4.52 -2.49 18.83
N LEU A 94 4.43 -3.04 20.04
CA LEU A 94 4.91 -4.39 20.32
C LEU A 94 4.12 -5.46 19.56
N MET A 95 2.80 -5.29 19.42
CA MET A 95 1.98 -6.17 18.61
C MET A 95 2.38 -6.11 17.14
N VAL A 96 2.56 -4.91 16.58
CA VAL A 96 3.03 -4.72 15.20
C VAL A 96 4.43 -5.34 15.02
N ALA A 97 5.36 -5.07 15.93
CA ALA A 97 6.70 -5.67 15.88
C ALA A 97 6.63 -7.21 15.92
N GLY A 98 5.78 -7.78 16.76
CA GLY A 98 5.54 -9.23 16.83
C GLY A 98 5.01 -9.80 15.50
N VAL A 99 4.05 -9.13 14.87
CA VAL A 99 3.51 -9.53 13.56
C VAL A 99 4.58 -9.46 12.47
N LEU A 100 5.39 -8.40 12.45
CA LEU A 100 6.49 -8.25 11.48
C LEU A 100 7.56 -9.34 11.65
N ILE A 101 7.96 -9.63 12.89
CA ILE A 101 8.91 -10.71 13.19
C ILE A 101 8.34 -12.06 12.78
N LEU A 102 7.06 -12.32 13.09
CA LEU A 102 6.41 -13.58 12.71
C LEU A 102 6.38 -13.74 11.18
N ALA A 103 6.00 -12.69 10.45
CA ALA A 103 6.04 -12.70 8.98
C ALA A 103 7.46 -12.97 8.46
N ALA A 104 8.49 -12.38 9.08
CA ALA A 104 9.87 -12.62 8.70
C ALA A 104 10.29 -14.08 8.95
N VAL A 105 9.90 -14.66 10.09
CA VAL A 105 10.17 -16.07 10.40
C VAL A 105 9.49 -16.98 9.38
N ILE A 106 8.23 -16.73 9.02
CA ILE A 106 7.50 -17.51 8.00
C ILE A 106 8.26 -17.48 6.68
N VAL A 107 8.66 -16.29 6.21
CA VAL A 107 9.41 -16.14 4.95
C VAL A 107 10.78 -16.81 5.01
N VAL A 108 11.48 -16.78 6.16
CA VAL A 108 12.75 -17.49 6.34
C VAL A 108 12.55 -19.01 6.29
N VAL A 109 11.47 -19.52 6.87
CA VAL A 109 11.10 -20.95 6.78
C VAL A 109 10.82 -21.32 5.32
N GLU A 110 10.03 -20.52 4.60
CA GLU A 110 9.76 -20.73 3.18
C GLU A 110 11.04 -20.68 2.33
N TYR A 111 11.95 -19.75 2.61
CA TYR A 111 13.25 -19.64 1.96
C TYR A 111 14.04 -20.94 2.05
N TYR A 112 14.13 -21.55 3.24
CA TYR A 112 14.86 -22.80 3.42
C TYR A 112 14.11 -24.03 2.88
N LEU A 113 12.79 -24.08 3.01
CA LEU A 113 11.98 -25.23 2.56
C LEU A 113 11.82 -25.29 1.04
N LEU A 114 11.67 -24.13 0.39
CA LEU A 114 11.39 -24.03 -1.04
C LEU A 114 12.62 -23.63 -1.87
N GLY A 115 13.74 -23.30 -1.21
CA GLY A 115 15.00 -22.95 -1.87
C GLY A 115 14.94 -21.64 -2.64
N PHE A 116 14.17 -20.66 -2.16
CA PHE A 116 14.07 -19.36 -2.81
C PHE A 116 15.39 -18.59 -2.78
N LYS A 117 15.60 -17.68 -3.73
CA LYS A 117 16.70 -16.70 -3.64
C LYS A 117 16.38 -15.69 -2.54
N SER A 118 17.41 -15.15 -1.88
CA SER A 118 17.24 -14.17 -0.80
C SER A 118 16.54 -12.89 -1.25
N SER A 119 16.81 -12.45 -2.48
CA SER A 119 16.14 -11.34 -3.17
C SER A 119 14.63 -11.58 -3.36
N VAL A 120 14.25 -12.78 -3.82
CA VAL A 120 12.84 -13.18 -3.98
C VAL A 120 12.16 -13.27 -2.63
N ALA A 121 12.81 -13.85 -1.62
CA ALA A 121 12.27 -13.93 -0.26
C ALA A 121 12.03 -12.53 0.35
N ALA A 122 12.95 -11.58 0.16
CA ALA A 122 12.72 -10.19 0.54
C ALA A 122 11.52 -9.56 -0.19
N GLY A 123 11.34 -9.89 -1.48
CA GLY A 123 10.14 -9.57 -2.25
C GLY A 123 8.87 -10.14 -1.64
N LEU A 124 8.86 -11.44 -1.29
CA LEU A 124 7.72 -12.11 -0.64
C LEU A 124 7.34 -11.43 0.67
N TYR A 125 8.32 -11.10 1.52
CA TYR A 125 8.10 -10.41 2.79
C TYR A 125 7.42 -9.04 2.58
N THR A 126 7.96 -8.23 1.67
CA THR A 126 7.40 -6.91 1.38
C THR A 126 6.04 -6.98 0.69
N GLY A 127 5.80 -7.97 -0.17
CA GLY A 127 4.54 -8.19 -0.86
C GLY A 127 3.43 -8.70 0.06
N ALA A 128 3.73 -9.70 0.90
CA ALA A 128 2.78 -10.25 1.87
C ALA A 128 2.31 -9.19 2.89
N LEU A 129 3.21 -8.28 3.25
CA LEU A 129 2.92 -7.13 4.12
C LEU A 129 2.38 -5.91 3.36
N THR A 130 2.20 -6.01 2.05
CA THR A 130 1.73 -4.91 1.18
C THR A 130 2.54 -3.61 1.34
N ASN A 131 3.83 -3.73 1.65
CA ASN A 131 4.71 -2.61 2.00
C ASN A 131 5.60 -2.21 0.81
N THR A 132 5.02 -1.41 -0.10
CA THR A 132 5.71 -0.90 -1.30
C THR A 132 6.98 -0.09 -1.01
N PRO A 133 7.03 0.80 0.00
CA PRO A 133 8.27 1.47 0.38
C PRO A 133 9.38 0.51 0.79
N ALA A 134 9.05 -0.56 1.52
CA ALA A 134 10.04 -1.57 1.88
C ALA A 134 10.57 -2.30 0.65
N LEU A 135 9.73 -2.60 -0.35
CA LEU A 135 10.20 -3.16 -1.63
C LEU A 135 11.19 -2.21 -2.32
N ALA A 136 10.88 -0.91 -2.39
CA ALA A 136 11.77 0.07 -3.00
C ALA A 136 13.15 0.05 -2.33
N GLN A 137 13.19 0.00 -0.99
CA GLN A 137 14.45 -0.12 -0.25
C GLN A 137 15.19 -1.43 -0.51
N VAL A 138 14.48 -2.55 -0.64
CA VAL A 138 15.09 -3.83 -1.03
C VAL A 138 15.72 -3.74 -2.42
N ILE A 139 15.01 -3.17 -3.41
CA ILE A 139 15.53 -2.99 -4.77
C ILE A 139 16.78 -2.10 -4.76
N THR A 140 16.73 -0.97 -4.04
CA THR A 140 17.88 -0.07 -3.91
C THR A 140 19.06 -0.80 -3.27
N PHE A 141 18.85 -1.48 -2.14
CA PHE A 141 19.90 -2.21 -1.43
C PHE A 141 20.58 -3.25 -2.32
N VAL A 142 19.77 -4.06 -3.00
CA VAL A 142 20.22 -5.10 -3.93
C VAL A 142 21.00 -4.51 -5.11
N SER A 143 20.60 -3.33 -5.62
CA SER A 143 21.27 -2.67 -6.73
C SER A 143 22.58 -2.01 -6.33
N THR A 144 22.69 -1.49 -5.10
CA THR A 144 23.89 -0.82 -4.59
C THR A 144 24.88 -1.78 -3.93
N SER A 145 24.42 -2.96 -3.53
CA SER A 145 25.25 -3.99 -2.86
C SER A 145 24.98 -5.36 -3.48
N PRO A 146 25.30 -5.55 -4.77
CA PRO A 146 25.04 -6.81 -5.45
C PRO A 146 25.89 -7.94 -4.83
N PRO A 147 25.32 -9.14 -4.64
CA PRO A 147 26.09 -10.33 -4.27
C PRO A 147 27.22 -10.60 -5.27
N ALA A 148 28.32 -11.21 -4.83
CA ALA A 148 29.56 -11.36 -5.63
C ALA A 148 29.43 -12.17 -6.95
N ASN A 149 28.26 -12.71 -7.28
CA ASN A 149 27.97 -13.41 -8.55
C ASN A 149 26.62 -12.96 -9.15
N ALA A 150 26.34 -11.67 -8.99
CA ALA A 150 25.07 -11.08 -9.33
C ALA A 150 24.86 -10.91 -10.84
N ALA A 151 23.80 -11.51 -11.40
CA ALA A 151 23.34 -11.17 -12.75
C ALA A 151 22.83 -9.72 -12.80
N ALA A 152 22.93 -9.08 -13.98
CA ALA A 152 22.46 -7.70 -14.20
C ALA A 152 20.97 -7.50 -13.87
N SER A 153 20.19 -8.58 -13.77
CA SER A 153 18.74 -8.57 -13.52
C SER A 153 18.33 -8.78 -12.06
N ILE A 154 19.23 -8.79 -11.07
CA ILE A 154 18.83 -9.12 -9.68
C ILE A 154 17.83 -8.10 -9.09
N ALA A 155 17.81 -6.85 -9.57
CA ALA A 155 16.81 -5.87 -9.16
C ALA A 155 15.35 -6.29 -9.49
N THR A 156 15.13 -7.22 -10.44
CA THR A 156 13.79 -7.70 -10.79
C THR A 156 13.34 -8.86 -9.90
N GLU A 157 14.25 -9.56 -9.23
CA GLU A 157 13.92 -10.72 -8.39
C GLU A 157 13.02 -10.35 -7.18
N PRO A 158 13.27 -9.27 -6.43
CA PRO A 158 12.36 -8.81 -5.38
C PRO A 158 10.98 -8.42 -5.92
N VAL A 159 10.93 -7.82 -7.13
CA VAL A 159 9.67 -7.43 -7.76
C VAL A 159 8.82 -8.67 -8.04
N VAL A 160 9.42 -9.76 -8.53
CA VAL A 160 8.71 -11.02 -8.75
C VAL A 160 8.12 -11.57 -7.45
N GLY A 161 8.92 -11.64 -6.38
CA GLY A 161 8.42 -12.11 -5.07
C GLY A 161 7.27 -11.23 -4.56
N TYR A 162 7.42 -9.91 -4.66
CA TYR A 162 6.39 -8.96 -4.28
C TYR A 162 5.09 -9.17 -5.08
N SER A 163 5.18 -9.29 -6.40
CA SER A 163 4.04 -9.46 -7.30
C SER A 163 3.25 -10.74 -7.02
N VAL A 164 3.90 -11.81 -6.58
CA VAL A 164 3.22 -13.08 -6.25
C VAL A 164 2.58 -13.02 -4.86
N ALA A 165 3.22 -12.38 -3.88
CA ALA A 165 2.71 -12.31 -2.52
C ALA A 165 1.65 -11.21 -2.31
N TYR A 166 1.74 -10.09 -3.04
CA TYR A 166 0.83 -8.95 -2.88
C TYR A 166 -0.67 -9.28 -3.01
N PRO A 167 -1.12 -10.10 -3.98
CA PRO A 167 -2.53 -10.46 -4.10
C PRO A 167 -3.03 -11.20 -2.86
N MET A 168 -2.19 -12.07 -2.28
CA MET A 168 -2.50 -12.75 -1.03
C MET A 168 -2.48 -11.78 0.16
N GLY A 169 -1.56 -10.83 0.18
CA GLY A 169 -1.49 -9.76 1.17
C GLY A 169 -2.70 -8.81 1.16
N VAL A 170 -3.36 -8.62 0.00
CA VAL A 170 -4.59 -7.82 -0.11
C VAL A 170 -5.84 -8.66 0.18
N LEU A 171 -5.97 -9.83 -0.47
CA LEU A 171 -7.15 -10.66 -0.34
C LEU A 171 -7.27 -11.30 1.05
N GLY A 172 -6.14 -11.68 1.67
CA GLY A 172 -6.11 -12.32 2.98
C GLY A 172 -6.80 -11.50 4.06
N PRO A 173 -6.38 -10.24 4.32
CA PRO A 173 -7.05 -9.35 5.27
C PRO A 173 -8.51 -9.09 4.92
N ILE A 174 -8.86 -8.92 3.64
CA ILE A 174 -10.26 -8.75 3.21
C ILE A 174 -11.10 -9.97 3.61
N PHE A 175 -10.65 -11.19 3.28
CA PHE A 175 -11.35 -12.42 3.67
C PHE A 175 -11.39 -12.59 5.18
N ALA A 176 -10.30 -12.30 5.89
CA ALA A 176 -10.25 -12.38 7.34
C ALA A 176 -11.28 -11.45 7.99
N ILE A 177 -11.38 -10.20 7.52
CA ILE A 177 -12.39 -9.23 7.96
C ILE A 177 -13.80 -9.74 7.68
N LEU A 178 -14.06 -10.26 6.48
CA LEU A 178 -15.39 -10.79 6.11
C LEU A 178 -15.79 -12.01 6.97
N ILE A 179 -14.85 -12.92 7.23
CA ILE A 179 -15.07 -14.08 8.11
C ILE A 179 -15.32 -13.61 9.55
N MET A 180 -14.48 -12.70 10.05
CA MET A 180 -14.60 -12.12 11.39
C MET A 180 -15.97 -11.45 11.57
N GLN A 181 -16.42 -10.67 10.58
CA GLN A 181 -17.75 -10.06 10.58
C GLN A 181 -18.86 -11.11 10.60
N ARG A 182 -18.73 -12.19 9.84
CA ARG A 182 -19.75 -13.25 9.78
C ARG A 182 -19.85 -14.03 11.09
N VAL A 183 -18.71 -14.35 11.69
CA VAL A 183 -18.61 -15.16 12.91
C VAL A 183 -19.04 -14.36 14.13
N TRP A 184 -18.55 -13.12 14.30
CA TRP A 184 -18.80 -12.30 15.47
C TRP A 184 -19.95 -11.29 15.32
N ARG A 185 -20.57 -11.20 14.14
CA ARG A 185 -21.70 -10.27 13.85
C ARG A 185 -21.40 -8.81 14.24
N ILE A 186 -20.15 -8.39 14.01
CA ILE A 186 -19.67 -7.05 14.38
C ILE A 186 -20.40 -5.99 13.53
N ASN A 187 -20.95 -4.98 14.21
CA ASN A 187 -21.62 -3.86 13.56
C ASN A 187 -20.65 -2.66 13.51
N TYR A 188 -19.92 -2.51 12.41
CA TYR A 188 -18.94 -1.45 12.22
C TYR A 188 -19.49 -0.03 12.41
N LYS A 189 -20.78 0.21 12.17
CA LYS A 189 -21.36 1.55 12.42
C LYS A 189 -21.34 1.90 13.90
N GLN A 190 -21.66 0.94 14.77
CA GLN A 190 -21.64 1.15 16.22
C GLN A 190 -20.21 1.20 16.76
N ASP A 191 -19.30 0.38 16.24
CA ASP A 191 -17.89 0.42 16.63
C ASP A 191 -17.24 1.75 16.20
N ALA A 192 -17.46 2.19 14.96
CA ALA A 192 -16.94 3.46 14.46
C ALA A 192 -17.39 4.65 15.32
N ASP A 193 -18.66 4.66 15.76
CA ASP A 193 -19.17 5.69 16.68
C ASP A 193 -18.47 5.65 18.05
N GLN A 194 -18.04 4.47 18.54
CA GLN A 194 -17.33 4.33 19.83
C GLN A 194 -15.87 4.75 19.76
N VAL A 195 -15.19 4.57 18.62
CA VAL A 195 -13.77 4.94 18.43
C VAL A 195 -13.56 6.28 17.72
N ARG A 196 -14.65 6.99 17.40
CA ARG A 196 -14.63 8.26 16.67
C ARG A 196 -13.77 9.35 17.32
N ASP A 197 -13.71 9.36 18.65
CA ASP A 197 -12.90 10.32 19.42
C ASP A 197 -11.41 9.89 19.54
N MET A 198 -11.09 8.63 19.25
CA MET A 198 -9.73 8.08 19.37
C MET A 198 -8.95 8.14 18.05
N PHE A 199 -9.63 8.05 16.91
CA PHE A 199 -9.02 8.14 15.58
C PHE A 199 -9.72 9.25 14.80
N PRO A 200 -9.01 10.33 14.38
CA PRO A 200 -9.58 11.39 13.54
C PRO A 200 -9.77 10.91 12.09
N VAL A 201 -10.35 9.74 11.91
CA VAL A 201 -10.72 9.15 10.63
C VAL A 201 -12.20 9.47 10.48
N GLU A 202 -12.52 10.39 9.57
CA GLU A 202 -13.86 10.94 9.31
C GLU A 202 -14.39 11.95 10.34
N GLN A 203 -13.71 13.10 10.44
CA GLN A 203 -14.45 14.33 10.75
C GLN A 203 -15.30 14.69 9.54
N ASP A 204 -16.56 14.27 9.54
CA ASP A 204 -17.56 14.83 8.66
C ASP A 204 -17.53 16.37 8.78
N ILE A 205 -17.21 17.05 7.69
CA ILE A 205 -17.27 18.51 7.63
C ILE A 205 -18.75 18.90 7.52
N TYR A 206 -19.34 19.29 8.64
CA TYR A 206 -20.70 19.82 8.65
C TYR A 206 -20.69 21.34 8.52
N ASN A 207 -21.44 21.87 7.56
CA ASN A 207 -21.80 23.29 7.55
C ASN A 207 -23.08 23.50 8.37
N ARG A 208 -23.01 24.29 9.44
CA ARG A 208 -24.19 24.75 10.18
C ARG A 208 -24.24 26.27 10.20
N THR A 209 -25.38 26.83 9.78
CA THR A 209 -25.69 28.24 9.99
C THR A 209 -26.31 28.41 11.37
N VAL A 210 -25.61 29.12 12.26
CA VAL A 210 -26.11 29.43 13.60
C VAL A 210 -26.59 30.89 13.66
N ARG A 211 -27.77 31.10 14.25
CA ARG A 211 -28.28 32.44 14.56
C ARG A 211 -27.78 32.85 15.94
N VAL A 212 -26.94 33.88 16.00
CA VAL A 212 -26.52 34.48 17.27
C VAL A 212 -27.69 35.26 17.86
N THR A 213 -28.23 34.79 18.99
CA THR A 213 -29.36 35.43 19.70
C THR A 213 -28.91 36.44 20.75
N ASN A 214 -27.64 36.41 21.15
CA ASN A 214 -27.08 37.34 22.10
C ASN A 214 -26.61 38.62 21.40
N GLN A 215 -27.27 39.75 21.66
CA GLN A 215 -26.96 41.04 21.06
C GLN A 215 -25.56 41.57 21.40
N ALA A 216 -24.93 41.11 22.48
CA ALA A 216 -23.59 41.56 22.88
C ALA A 216 -22.47 41.09 21.93
N PHE A 217 -22.76 40.10 21.07
CA PHE A 217 -21.80 39.49 20.14
C PHE A 217 -22.09 39.83 18.68
N VAL A 218 -23.09 40.68 18.41
CA VAL A 218 -23.40 41.13 17.05
C VAL A 218 -22.34 42.15 16.60
N GLY A 219 -21.60 41.85 15.54
CA GLY A 219 -20.61 42.76 14.95
C GLY A 219 -19.22 42.72 15.60
N ARG A 220 -18.94 41.74 16.47
CA ARG A 220 -17.58 41.44 16.93
C ARG A 220 -17.06 40.18 16.23
N PRO A 221 -15.79 40.16 15.79
CA PRO A 221 -15.19 39.01 15.10
C PRO A 221 -15.13 37.78 16.00
#